data_AF-A0A1J8P7B7-F1
#
_entry.id   AF-A0A1J8P7B7-F1
#
_cell.length_a   1.000
_cell.length_b   1.000
_cell.length_c   1.000
_cell.angle_alpha   90.00
_cell.angle_beta   90.00
_cell.angle_gamma   90.00
#
_symmetry.space_group_name_H-M   'P 1'
#
loop_
_entity.id
_entity.type
_entity.pdbx_description
1 polymer ?
#
loop_
_entity_poly.entity_id
_entity_poly.type
_entity_poly.pdbx_seq_one_letter_code
_entity_poly.pdbx_strand_id
1 'polypeptide(L)'
;AAVVVASSGSGSDGDGDVNGDGDDDDTTQPLVIALTNDAGSSNSDGISKNGEITIKHLKSGDTWEYSTDGGNSFISGTGNSFVL
;
A
#
# COMPACT_ATOMS: atom_id res chain seq x y z
N ALA A 1 2.96 -15.95 -4.31
CA ALA A 1 3.17 -14.76 -3.48
C ALA A 1 2.36 -13.63 -4.09
N ALA A 2 1.66 -12.83 -3.28
CA ALA A 2 0.93 -11.68 -3.80
C ALA A 2 1.92 -10.54 -4.06
N VAL A 3 1.91 -9.95 -5.25
CA VAL A 3 2.71 -8.76 -5.58
C VAL A 3 1.76 -7.59 -5.71
N VAL A 4 1.97 -6.54 -4.94
CA VAL A 4 1.21 -5.27 -5.06
C VAL A 4 2.11 -4.24 -5.73
N VAL A 5 1.59 -3.57 -6.73
CA VAL A 5 2.25 -2.44 -7.40
C VAL A 5 1.37 -1.21 -7.20
N ALA A 6 1.95 -0.12 -6.72
CA ALA A 6 1.30 1.18 -6.67
C ALA A 6 2.23 2.24 -7.26
N SER A 7 1.67 3.19 -7.99
CA SER A 7 2.37 4.43 -8.30
C SER A 7 1.81 5.51 -7.40
N SER A 8 2.60 5.94 -6.41
CA SER A 8 2.37 7.25 -5.81
C SER A 8 2.76 8.28 -6.87
N GLY A 9 1.80 9.11 -7.28
CA GLY A 9 2.14 10.26 -8.09
C GLY A 9 3.16 11.11 -7.32
N SER A 10 4.31 11.44 -7.92
CA SER A 10 5.19 12.46 -7.35
C SER A 10 4.38 13.74 -7.23
N GLY A 11 3.97 14.07 -6.00
CA GLY A 11 3.49 15.40 -5.66
C GLY A 11 4.66 16.34 -5.85
N SER A 12 4.70 17.01 -6.99
CA SER A 12 5.54 18.19 -7.19
C SER A 12 4.60 19.38 -7.02
N ASP A 13 4.44 19.87 -5.79
CA ASP A 13 3.96 21.23 -5.63
C ASP A 13 5.13 22.16 -5.95
N GLY A 14 5.07 22.74 -7.14
CA GLY A 14 6.01 23.76 -7.60
C GLY A 14 5.81 25.08 -6.86
N ASP A 15 5.96 25.08 -5.54
CA ASP A 15 5.95 26.29 -4.72
C ASP A 15 7.36 26.52 -4.16
N GLY A 16 7.97 27.63 -4.58
CA GLY A 16 9.23 28.10 -4.02
C GLY A 16 9.01 28.84 -2.70
N ASP A 17 8.47 28.19 -1.67
CA ASP A 17 8.25 28.83 -0.38
C ASP A 17 9.57 28.97 0.40
N VAL A 18 9.79 30.18 0.91
CA VAL A 18 11.00 30.63 1.60
C VAL A 18 10.76 30.82 3.11
N ASN A 19 9.66 30.29 3.62
CA ASN A 19 9.29 30.41 5.03
C ASN A 19 9.22 29.00 5.63
N GLY A 20 10.12 28.71 6.57
CA GLY A 20 10.21 27.41 7.24
C GLY A 20 9.05 27.14 8.20
N ASP A 21 7.82 27.07 7.70
CA ASP A 21 6.83 26.17 8.27
C ASP A 21 7.00 24.80 7.62
N GLY A 22 6.95 23.76 8.44
CA GLY A 22 7.30 22.40 8.03
C GLY A 22 6.16 21.71 7.31
N ASP A 23 5.69 22.25 6.19
CA ASP A 23 4.76 21.54 5.30
C ASP A 23 5.55 20.56 4.41
N ASP A 24 6.21 19.59 5.06
CA ASP A 24 6.73 18.41 4.39
C ASP A 24 5.54 17.48 4.04
N ASP A 25 4.74 17.85 3.03
CA ASP A 25 3.92 16.85 2.29
C ASP A 25 4.78 16.03 1.30
N ASP A 26 6.10 16.01 1.50
CA ASP A 26 7.03 15.07 0.89
C ASP A 26 7.30 13.85 1.79
N THR A 27 6.26 13.32 2.45
CA THR A 27 6.40 12.03 3.13
C THR A 27 6.28 10.89 2.11
N THR A 28 7.36 10.63 1.38
CA THR A 28 7.57 9.42 0.56
C THR A 28 7.72 8.17 1.42
N GLN A 29 6.75 7.90 2.30
CA GLN A 29 6.71 6.68 3.09
C GLN A 29 6.54 5.48 2.15
N PRO A 30 7.36 4.42 2.27
CA PRO A 30 7.21 3.24 1.43
C PRO A 30 5.85 2.60 1.69
N LEU A 31 5.20 2.15 0.63
CA LEU A 31 3.99 1.35 0.78
C LEU A 31 4.29 0.10 1.60
N VAL A 32 3.43 -0.16 2.57
CA VAL A 32 3.53 -1.35 3.42
C VAL A 32 2.30 -2.21 3.19
N ILE A 33 2.52 -3.49 2.90
CA ILE A 33 1.47 -4.48 2.72
C ILE A 33 1.58 -5.49 3.86
N ALA A 34 0.46 -5.75 4.54
CA ALA A 34 0.43 -6.69 5.64
C ALA A 34 -0.93 -7.38 5.74
N LEU A 35 -0.94 -8.58 6.34
CA LEU A 35 -2.17 -9.20 6.81
C LEU A 35 -2.84 -8.27 7.83
N THR A 36 -4.13 -8.04 7.68
CA THR A 36 -4.90 -7.23 8.65
C THR A 36 -4.90 -7.91 10.02
N ASN A 37 -5.05 -9.23 10.01
CA ASN A 37 -4.85 -10.07 11.18
C ASN A 37 -4.24 -11.41 10.74
N ASP A 38 -3.08 -11.77 11.31
CA ASP A 38 -2.53 -13.11 11.15
C ASP A 38 -3.28 -14.10 12.07
N ALA A 39 -4.37 -14.66 11.54
CA ALA A 39 -5.29 -15.58 12.23
C ALA A 39 -4.88 -17.06 12.03
N GLY A 40 -3.58 -17.30 11.92
CA GLY A 40 -2.98 -18.62 11.74
C GLY A 40 -2.89 -19.45 13.01
N SER A 41 -2.15 -20.55 12.90
CA SER A 41 -1.70 -21.30 14.10
C SER A 41 -0.57 -20.55 14.82
N SER A 42 0.17 -19.73 14.09
CA SER A 42 1.08 -18.73 14.60
C SER A 42 0.59 -17.36 14.11
N ASN A 43 0.97 -16.32 14.83
CA ASN A 43 0.60 -14.93 14.62
C ASN A 43 1.78 -14.08 14.08
N SER A 44 2.81 -14.77 13.57
CA SER A 44 4.03 -14.16 13.06
C SER A 44 4.72 -14.99 11.98
N ASP A 45 4.09 -16.07 11.50
CA ASP A 45 4.62 -16.87 10.38
C ASP A 45 4.10 -16.39 9.02
N GLY A 46 3.16 -15.44 9.01
CA GLY A 46 2.58 -14.89 7.79
C GLY A 46 1.57 -15.83 7.12
N ILE A 47 1.09 -16.87 7.83
CA ILE A 47 0.12 -17.83 7.32
C ILE A 47 -1.20 -17.63 8.06
N SER A 48 -2.06 -16.80 7.49
CA SER A 48 -3.37 -16.50 8.06
C SER A 48 -4.49 -17.35 7.46
N LYS A 49 -5.50 -17.65 8.28
CA LYS A 49 -6.82 -18.10 7.81
C LYS A 49 -7.74 -16.95 7.40
N ASN A 50 -7.38 -15.72 7.78
CA ASN A 50 -8.03 -14.51 7.32
C ASN A 50 -7.28 -14.00 6.08
N GLY A 51 -7.97 -13.96 4.94
CA GLY A 51 -7.42 -13.48 3.67
C GLY A 51 -7.38 -11.95 3.55
N GLU A 52 -7.77 -11.23 4.59
CA GLU A 52 -7.78 -9.76 4.60
C GLU A 52 -6.35 -9.18 4.64
N ILE A 53 -6.06 -8.36 3.66
CA ILE A 53 -4.79 -7.66 3.47
C ILE A 53 -5.07 -6.16 3.50
N THR A 54 -4.22 -5.42 4.21
CA THR A 54 -4.27 -3.94 4.24
C THR A 54 -3.01 -3.34 3.65
N ILE A 55 -3.19 -2.23 2.95
CA ILE A 55 -2.15 -1.41 2.33
C ILE A 55 -2.06 -0.12 3.13
N LYS A 56 -0.89 0.13 3.71
CA LYS A 56 -0.59 1.34 4.48
C LYS A 56 0.22 2.31 3.64
N HIS A 57 0.11 3.59 3.99
CA HIS A 57 0.77 4.70 3.29
C HIS A 57 0.32 4.86 1.83
N LEU A 58 -0.84 4.32 1.46
CA LEU A 58 -1.49 4.63 0.20
C LEU A 58 -2.06 6.05 0.29
N LYS A 59 -1.62 6.96 -0.59
CA LYS A 59 -2.13 8.34 -0.60
C LYS A 59 -3.53 8.38 -1.23
N SER A 60 -4.29 9.42 -0.88
CA SER A 60 -5.61 9.62 -1.47
C SER A 60 -5.47 9.89 -2.96
N GLY A 61 -6.16 9.10 -3.78
CA GLY A 61 -6.08 9.19 -5.24
C GLY A 61 -5.05 8.27 -5.89
N ASP A 62 -4.19 7.60 -5.11
CA ASP A 62 -3.29 6.58 -5.64
C ASP A 62 -4.06 5.32 -6.05
N THR A 63 -3.59 4.70 -7.14
CA THR A 63 -4.08 3.41 -7.62
C THR A 63 -3.10 2.30 -7.27
N TRP A 64 -3.63 1.12 -6.99
CA TRP A 64 -2.83 -0.07 -6.75
C TRP A 64 -3.48 -1.29 -7.38
N GLU A 65 -2.64 -2.28 -7.69
CA GLU A 65 -3.06 -3.56 -8.25
C GLU A 65 -2.33 -4.68 -7.54
N TYR A 66 -2.94 -5.86 -7.51
CA TYR A 66 -2.36 -7.06 -6.92
C TYR A 66 -2.40 -8.25 -7.87
N SER A 67 -1.41 -9.13 -7.76
CA SER A 67 -1.36 -10.39 -8.51
C SER A 67 -1.30 -11.57 -7.56
N THR A 68 -2.06 -12.63 -7.84
CA THR A 68 -2.01 -13.91 -7.10
C THR A 68 -1.27 -15.01 -7.85
N ASP A 69 -0.87 -14.76 -9.10
CA ASP A 69 -0.28 -15.73 -10.03
C ASP A 69 1.20 -15.44 -10.35
N GLY A 70 1.86 -14.68 -9.47
CA GLY A 70 3.29 -14.35 -9.60
C GLY A 70 3.60 -13.23 -10.57
N GLY A 71 2.63 -12.37 -10.86
CA GLY A 71 2.77 -11.23 -11.77
C GLY A 71 2.36 -11.52 -13.22
N ASN A 72 1.67 -12.63 -13.49
CA ASN A 72 1.16 -12.91 -14.83
C ASN A 72 -0.10 -12.08 -15.13
N SER A 73 -0.95 -11.90 -14.12
CA SER A 73 -2.17 -11.08 -14.20
C SER A 73 -2.27 -10.17 -12.98
N PHE A 74 -2.81 -8.97 -13.20
CA PHE A 74 -3.02 -7.98 -12.15
C PHE A 74 -4.51 -7.67 -12.02
N ILE A 75 -4.96 -7.53 -10.78
CA ILE A 75 -6.32 -7.19 -10.40
C ILE A 75 -6.25 -5.81 -9.75
N SER A 76 -6.96 -4.84 -10.30
CA SER A 76 -7.01 -3.49 -9.75
C SER A 76 -7.79 -3.49 -8.43
N GLY A 77 -7.19 -2.89 -7.40
CA GLY A 77 -7.79 -2.76 -6.08
C GLY A 77 -8.56 -1.45 -5.89
N THR A 78 -9.40 -1.41 -4.87
CA THR A 78 -10.11 -0.19 -4.45
C THR A 78 -9.92 0.04 -2.95
N GLY A 79 -9.83 1.29 -2.51
CA GLY A 79 -9.57 1.61 -1.10
C GLY A 79 -8.16 1.17 -0.68
N ASN A 80 -8.01 0.68 0.54
CA ASN A 80 -6.71 0.27 1.11
C ASN A 80 -6.71 -1.17 1.63
N SER A 81 -7.70 -1.97 1.28
CA SER A 81 -7.81 -3.37 1.73
C SER A 81 -8.52 -4.25 0.72
N PHE A 82 -8.23 -5.54 0.77
CA PHE A 82 -8.89 -6.58 -0.03
C PHE A 82 -8.82 -7.93 0.65
N VAL A 83 -9.64 -8.87 0.18
CA VAL A 83 -9.67 -10.26 0.66
C VAL A 83 -9.35 -11.20 -0.51
N LEU A 84 -8.47 -12.17 -0.27
CA LEU A 84 -8.13 -13.26 -1.20
C LEU A 84 -9.06 -14.46 -1.10
#